data_AF-A0A849SD20-F1
#
_entry.id   AF-A0A849SD20-F1
#
_cell.length_a   1.000
_cell.length_b   1.000
_cell.length_c   1.000
_cell.angle_alpha   90.00
_cell.angle_beta   90.00
_cell.angle_gamma   90.00
#
_symmetry.space_group_name_H-M   'P 1'
#
loop_
_entity.id
_entity.type
_entity.pdbx_description
1 polymer ?
#
loop_
_entity_poly.entity_id
_entity_poly.type
_entity_poly.pdbx_seq_one_letter_code
_entity_poly.pdbx_strand_id
1 'polypeptide(L)'
;MAARKPRRKVDARNLVYEISHRVALQARTRAAETLPGPRFRPLRIFTLDPSVSHRLGGIATAQVPYQPLAPGPVGALFEFDATGAPPPLTVAKLDLDDPLLLLSSGVSPSPGDARFHLQMAYAVCSLTYAAFQRALGRDVAWAVEGGSGQSKLRVRPFAVNEDNAYYSREIGLEFGYFKAAKRPGGHTVPGGLIFGGLSHDIVAHETTHALLDGLRAEFYAPTQGDVPGFHEGFADIVAILQHFSYPEVVAQGIREGRGDLANATLLSNLAQEFGYATSTSDRPLSMRSGVDVAGIEAFDSDALVPDDKLSRYRKNMEMHDIGAVLVVAVFEAFATVFRRKTDRFFRLAGIPSEGIGHADLPTELVQVLAAEASLLASQFLNVCIRAVDYCPPVDMELGEYLRAIVTADRDVVANDPWGYREALIRSFRRRGIFPDHVPFMSEDALAWSPPETTLRIPELAFERLKFRGDPARPASPVELARQARALGSFLSERKNAEALRLIVRGMPLPKGITYAAPPIVQSIRCARRVGPEGGVLFDLIAEVTQTCTAIGRQGPFEFFGGCTIVIGPSGEIRYVIYKRLGSENRRERQAAAMRGPLSRFWVKKRGVYVTRPATFKILHARAK
;
A
#
# COMPACT_ATOMS: atom_id res chain seq x y z
N MET A 1 -43.87 14.31 -19.67
CA MET A 1 -43.00 15.50 -19.70
C MET A 1 -42.93 16.10 -18.30
N ALA A 2 -41.84 15.89 -17.57
CA ALA A 2 -41.54 16.59 -16.33
C ALA A 2 -40.22 17.34 -16.52
N ALA A 3 -40.29 18.67 -16.52
CA ALA A 3 -39.15 19.54 -16.81
C ALA A 3 -38.08 19.42 -15.71
N ARG A 4 -36.89 18.93 -16.08
CA ARG A 4 -35.68 19.05 -15.27
C ARG A 4 -35.36 20.54 -15.12
N LYS A 5 -35.48 21.08 -13.90
CA LYS A 5 -34.95 22.42 -13.56
C LYS A 5 -33.45 22.47 -13.91
N PRO A 6 -32.97 23.55 -14.56
CA PRO A 6 -31.57 23.66 -14.94
C PRO A 6 -30.71 23.76 -13.67
N ARG A 7 -29.70 22.88 -13.56
CA ARG A 7 -28.62 23.03 -12.57
C ARG A 7 -27.98 24.39 -12.82
N ARG A 8 -28.03 25.29 -11.83
CA ARG A 8 -27.28 26.54 -11.81
C ARG A 8 -25.81 26.21 -12.09
N LYS A 9 -25.28 26.58 -13.26
CA LYS A 9 -23.84 26.60 -13.51
C LYS A 9 -23.27 27.66 -12.57
N VAL A 10 -22.73 27.21 -11.43
CA VAL A 10 -21.82 28.04 -10.65
C VAL A 10 -20.63 28.33 -11.57
N ASP A 11 -20.35 29.61 -11.79
CA ASP A 11 -19.21 30.02 -12.60
C ASP A 11 -17.93 29.50 -11.91
N ALA A 12 -17.31 28.46 -12.49
CA ALA A 12 -16.13 27.80 -11.94
C ALA A 12 -14.98 28.80 -11.72
N ARG A 13 -15.04 29.97 -12.37
CA ARG A 13 -14.06 31.04 -12.22
C ARG A 13 -14.12 31.77 -10.88
N ASN A 14 -15.07 31.54 -9.97
CA ASN A 14 -15.20 32.26 -8.69
C ASN A 14 -15.01 31.43 -7.41
N LEU A 15 -14.61 30.16 -7.52
CA LEU A 15 -14.39 29.31 -6.33
C LEU A 15 -13.06 29.64 -5.62
N VAL A 16 -13.08 29.67 -4.29
CA VAL A 16 -11.90 29.82 -3.41
C VAL A 16 -11.26 28.47 -3.10
N TYR A 17 -12.07 27.42 -3.05
CA TYR A 17 -11.68 26.02 -2.91
C TYR A 17 -12.68 25.14 -3.65
N GLU A 18 -12.33 23.88 -3.86
CA GLU A 18 -13.22 22.85 -4.40
C GLU A 18 -13.33 21.65 -3.44
N ILE A 19 -14.43 20.90 -3.54
CA ILE A 19 -14.62 19.64 -2.83
C ILE A 19 -14.67 18.53 -3.86
N SER A 20 -13.74 17.59 -3.75
CA SER A 20 -13.65 16.45 -4.64
C SER A 20 -14.86 15.52 -4.47
N HIS A 21 -15.30 14.90 -5.58
CA HIS A 21 -16.31 13.84 -5.52
C HIS A 21 -15.84 12.65 -4.67
N ARG A 22 -14.51 12.48 -4.50
CA ARG A 22 -13.86 11.47 -3.65
C ARG A 22 -14.22 11.60 -2.18
N VAL A 23 -14.62 12.78 -1.71
CA VAL A 23 -15.16 12.96 -0.36
C VAL A 23 -16.39 12.09 -0.15
N ALA A 24 -17.30 12.04 -1.12
CA ALA A 24 -18.49 11.21 -1.02
C ALA A 24 -18.21 9.71 -1.18
N LEU A 25 -17.17 9.33 -1.95
CA LEU A 25 -16.80 7.91 -2.17
C LEU A 25 -16.43 7.20 -0.87
N GLN A 26 -15.87 7.91 0.11
CA GLN A 26 -15.53 7.35 1.43
C GLN A 26 -16.74 6.84 2.21
N ALA A 27 -17.93 7.40 1.98
CA ALA A 27 -19.15 6.86 2.58
C ALA A 27 -19.79 5.74 1.73
N ARG A 28 -19.29 5.49 0.51
CA ARG A 28 -19.85 4.52 -0.45
C ARG A 28 -19.13 3.18 -0.49
N THR A 29 -17.85 3.11 -0.13
CA THR A 29 -17.19 1.82 0.13
C THR A 29 -17.40 1.47 1.60
N ARG A 30 -18.01 0.32 1.86
CA ARG A 30 -18.26 -0.17 3.21
C ARG A 30 -18.01 -1.66 3.24
N ALA A 31 -17.22 -2.12 4.19
CA ALA A 31 -17.26 -3.53 4.55
C ALA A 31 -18.65 -3.85 5.11
N ALA A 32 -19.12 -5.09 4.92
CA ALA A 32 -20.40 -5.52 5.50
C ALA A 32 -20.42 -5.26 7.02
N GLU A 33 -21.58 -4.87 7.56
CA GLU A 33 -21.75 -4.77 9.00
C GLU A 33 -21.55 -6.15 9.64
N THR A 34 -20.91 -6.18 10.81
CA THR A 34 -20.71 -7.40 11.58
C THR A 34 -22.09 -7.86 12.07
N LEU A 35 -22.71 -8.77 11.32
CA LEU A 35 -23.99 -9.37 11.70
C LEU A 35 -23.79 -10.31 12.90
N PRO A 36 -24.84 -10.59 13.70
CA PRO A 36 -24.82 -11.70 14.65
C PRO A 36 -24.51 -12.99 13.87
N GLY A 37 -23.36 -13.62 14.14
CA GLY A 37 -22.90 -14.77 13.35
C GLY A 37 -21.38 -14.95 13.33
N PRO A 38 -20.86 -15.83 12.45
CA PRO A 38 -19.43 -16.07 12.32
C PRO A 38 -18.70 -14.80 11.87
N ARG A 39 -17.54 -14.52 12.50
CA ARG A 39 -16.71 -13.37 12.13
C ARG A 39 -15.81 -13.64 10.92
N PHE A 40 -15.52 -14.90 10.65
CA PHE A 40 -14.61 -15.35 9.61
C PHE A 40 -15.18 -16.56 8.88
N ARG A 41 -14.83 -16.70 7.59
CA ARG A 41 -14.96 -17.94 6.83
C ARG A 41 -13.56 -18.52 6.57
N PRO A 42 -13.32 -19.81 6.88
CA PRO A 42 -12.08 -20.46 6.50
C PRO A 42 -12.09 -20.72 4.99
N LEU A 43 -11.02 -20.33 4.29
CA LEU A 43 -10.83 -20.64 2.88
C LEU A 43 -9.41 -21.17 2.65
N ARG A 44 -9.29 -22.28 1.93
CA ARG A 44 -8.00 -22.80 1.49
C ARG A 44 -7.43 -21.92 0.38
N ILE A 45 -6.13 -21.64 0.45
CA ILE A 45 -5.38 -20.81 -0.50
C ILE A 45 -4.04 -21.46 -0.83
N PHE A 46 -3.42 -21.08 -1.95
CA PHE A 46 -1.99 -21.26 -2.10
C PHE A 46 -1.27 -20.19 -1.28
N THR A 47 -0.22 -20.57 -0.56
CA THR A 47 0.51 -19.64 0.31
C THR A 47 1.47 -18.77 -0.46
N LEU A 48 2.02 -19.29 -1.55
CA LEU A 48 2.83 -18.56 -2.54
C LEU A 48 2.14 -18.67 -3.90
N ASP A 49 2.26 -19.84 -4.53
CA ASP A 49 1.64 -20.19 -5.80
C ASP A 49 1.52 -21.74 -5.92
N PRO A 50 0.96 -22.28 -7.02
CA PRO A 50 0.76 -23.73 -7.18
C PRO A 50 2.03 -24.57 -7.30
N SER A 51 3.20 -23.95 -7.46
CA SER A 51 4.48 -24.64 -7.68
C SER A 51 5.08 -25.16 -6.37
N VAL A 52 4.64 -24.63 -5.22
CA VAL A 52 5.12 -25.00 -3.89
C VAL A 52 4.42 -26.26 -3.37
N SER A 53 5.22 -27.21 -2.89
CA SER A 53 4.72 -28.47 -2.34
C SER A 53 3.79 -28.25 -1.14
N HIS A 54 2.66 -28.97 -1.12
CA HIS A 54 1.74 -28.95 0.02
C HIS A 54 2.42 -29.37 1.33
N ARG A 55 3.40 -30.28 1.26
CA ARG A 55 4.14 -30.75 2.45
C ARG A 55 5.10 -29.69 3.03
N LEU A 56 5.42 -28.68 2.23
CA LEU A 56 6.26 -27.54 2.63
C LEU A 56 5.42 -26.31 2.98
N GLY A 57 4.12 -26.49 3.24
CA GLY A 57 3.22 -25.39 3.55
C GLY A 57 2.72 -24.63 2.31
N GLY A 58 2.73 -25.24 1.12
CA GLY A 58 2.19 -24.63 -0.11
C GLY A 58 0.68 -24.32 -0.07
N ILE A 59 -0.05 -24.89 0.90
CA ILE A 59 -1.48 -24.61 1.14
C ILE A 59 -1.67 -24.17 2.59
N ALA A 60 -2.48 -23.14 2.79
CA ALA A 60 -2.96 -22.74 4.12
C ALA A 60 -4.48 -22.56 4.13
N THR A 61 -5.07 -22.63 5.33
CA THR A 61 -6.48 -22.24 5.55
C THR A 61 -6.52 -20.84 6.15
N ALA A 62 -6.91 -19.86 5.35
CA ALA A 62 -6.97 -18.47 5.76
C ALA A 62 -8.33 -18.12 6.39
N GLN A 63 -8.29 -17.33 7.47
CA GLN A 63 -9.48 -16.82 8.15
C GLN A 63 -9.94 -15.51 7.50
N VAL A 64 -10.78 -15.61 6.47
CA VAL A 64 -11.23 -14.46 5.69
C VAL A 64 -12.41 -13.78 6.40
N PRO A 65 -12.43 -12.45 6.58
CA PRO A 65 -13.56 -11.76 7.20
C PRO A 65 -14.89 -12.13 6.55
N TYR A 66 -15.85 -12.57 7.36
CA TYR A 66 -17.13 -13.04 6.87
C TYR A 66 -17.99 -11.86 6.37
N GLN A 67 -18.56 -12.04 5.19
CA GLN A 67 -19.68 -11.25 4.68
C GLN A 67 -20.58 -12.18 3.84
N PRO A 68 -21.89 -11.91 3.73
CA PRO A 68 -22.75 -12.59 2.76
C PRO A 68 -22.28 -12.28 1.33
N LEU A 69 -22.26 -13.30 0.46
CA LEU A 69 -21.85 -13.17 -0.94
C LEU A 69 -22.91 -13.75 -1.88
N ALA A 70 -23.12 -13.10 -3.02
CA ALA A 70 -23.80 -13.75 -4.15
C ALA A 70 -22.83 -14.62 -4.96
N PRO A 71 -23.31 -15.64 -5.70
CA PRO A 71 -22.46 -16.50 -6.52
C PRO A 71 -21.63 -15.73 -7.56
N GLY A 72 -20.39 -16.16 -7.78
CA GLY A 72 -19.39 -15.45 -8.58
C GLY A 72 -18.58 -14.47 -7.75
N PRO A 73 -18.18 -14.87 -6.53
CA PRO A 73 -18.26 -14.07 -5.29
C PRO A 73 -18.47 -12.57 -5.47
N VAL A 74 -19.70 -12.11 -5.22
CA VAL A 74 -20.05 -10.68 -5.25
C VAL A 74 -20.45 -10.21 -3.86
N GLY A 75 -19.63 -9.34 -3.27
CA GLY A 75 -19.80 -8.85 -1.90
C GLY A 75 -19.96 -7.34 -1.80
N ALA A 76 -19.65 -6.80 -0.61
CA ALA A 76 -19.70 -5.38 -0.30
C ALA A 76 -18.49 -4.60 -0.87
N LEU A 77 -17.35 -5.28 -1.01
CA LEU A 77 -16.07 -4.69 -1.41
C LEU A 77 -15.63 -5.07 -2.82
N PHE A 78 -15.94 -6.30 -3.25
CA PHE A 78 -15.43 -6.88 -4.50
C PHE A 78 -16.56 -7.48 -5.35
N GLU A 79 -16.36 -7.45 -6.65
CA GLU A 79 -17.16 -8.15 -7.66
C GLU A 79 -16.19 -8.95 -8.55
N PHE A 80 -16.33 -10.28 -8.55
CA PHE A 80 -15.47 -11.15 -9.35
C PHE A 80 -16.11 -11.49 -10.69
N ASP A 81 -15.31 -11.37 -11.75
CA ASP A 81 -15.69 -11.73 -13.11
C ASP A 81 -14.77 -12.83 -13.63
N ALA A 82 -15.35 -14.02 -13.82
CA ALA A 82 -14.66 -15.20 -14.34
C ALA A 82 -14.63 -15.27 -15.87
N THR A 83 -15.18 -14.27 -16.57
CA THR A 83 -15.17 -14.21 -18.03
C THR A 83 -13.72 -14.16 -18.54
N GLY A 84 -13.40 -14.97 -19.54
CA GLY A 84 -12.06 -15.05 -20.13
C GLY A 84 -11.24 -16.27 -19.71
N ALA A 85 -11.80 -17.17 -18.89
CA ALA A 85 -11.10 -18.41 -18.55
C ALA A 85 -10.75 -19.22 -19.81
N PRO A 86 -9.50 -19.71 -19.94
CA PRO A 86 -9.06 -20.45 -21.12
C PRO A 86 -9.72 -21.84 -21.21
N PRO A 87 -9.75 -22.48 -22.40
CA PRO A 87 -10.46 -23.74 -22.65
C PRO A 87 -10.27 -24.92 -21.69
N PRO A 88 -9.09 -25.16 -21.05
CA PRO A 88 -8.99 -26.24 -20.07
C PRO A 88 -9.72 -25.95 -18.75
N LEU A 89 -10.15 -24.71 -18.51
CA LEU A 89 -10.92 -24.32 -17.34
C LEU A 89 -12.41 -24.25 -17.65
N THR A 90 -13.23 -24.94 -16.85
CA THR A 90 -14.68 -24.80 -16.92
C THR A 90 -15.12 -23.64 -16.04
N VAL A 91 -15.71 -22.60 -16.62
CA VAL A 91 -16.26 -21.46 -15.88
C VAL A 91 -17.51 -21.91 -15.11
N ALA A 92 -17.33 -22.22 -13.83
CA ALA A 92 -18.43 -22.49 -12.91
C ALA A 92 -18.61 -21.31 -11.96
N LYS A 93 -19.86 -20.98 -11.63
CA LYS A 93 -20.16 -20.02 -10.56
C LYS A 93 -19.70 -20.60 -9.23
N LEU A 94 -18.86 -19.86 -8.51
CA LEU A 94 -18.47 -20.17 -7.14
C LEU A 94 -19.47 -19.51 -6.18
N ASP A 95 -20.17 -20.32 -5.39
CA ASP A 95 -21.00 -19.84 -4.29
C ASP A 95 -20.32 -20.13 -2.95
N LEU A 96 -19.62 -19.14 -2.39
CA LEU A 96 -18.92 -19.31 -1.12
C LEU A 96 -19.86 -19.36 0.11
N ASP A 97 -21.17 -19.18 -0.08
CA ASP A 97 -22.17 -19.30 0.97
C ASP A 97 -22.89 -20.67 0.93
N ASP A 98 -22.51 -21.55 -0.02
CA ASP A 98 -22.93 -22.95 -0.05
C ASP A 98 -22.51 -23.66 1.25
N PRO A 99 -23.45 -24.27 2.01
CA PRO A 99 -23.14 -25.01 3.23
C PRO A 99 -22.04 -26.07 3.07
N LEU A 100 -21.97 -26.75 1.93
CA LEU A 100 -20.94 -27.76 1.68
C LEU A 100 -19.54 -27.15 1.56
N LEU A 101 -19.44 -25.97 0.93
CA LEU A 101 -18.18 -25.24 0.81
C LEU A 101 -17.79 -24.61 2.15
N LEU A 102 -18.74 -24.12 2.94
CA LEU A 102 -18.47 -23.62 4.29
C LEU A 102 -17.91 -24.72 5.21
N LEU A 103 -18.48 -25.93 5.16
CA LEU A 103 -18.01 -27.08 5.95
C LEU A 103 -16.63 -27.61 5.50
N SER A 104 -16.25 -27.41 4.24
CA SER A 104 -15.00 -27.92 3.66
C SER A 104 -13.88 -26.87 3.55
N SER A 105 -14.07 -25.69 4.16
CA SER A 105 -13.15 -24.56 4.05
C SER A 105 -12.88 -24.15 2.58
N GLY A 106 -13.95 -24.11 1.80
CA GLY A 106 -13.96 -23.78 0.39
C GLY A 106 -13.53 -24.91 -0.54
N VAL A 107 -13.37 -24.57 -1.82
CA VAL A 107 -12.92 -25.45 -2.90
C VAL A 107 -11.49 -25.92 -2.62
N SER A 108 -11.20 -27.18 -2.98
CA SER A 108 -9.86 -27.73 -2.86
C SER A 108 -8.87 -27.01 -3.79
N PRO A 109 -7.66 -26.66 -3.32
CA PRO A 109 -6.65 -26.04 -4.17
C PRO A 109 -6.35 -26.84 -5.42
N SER A 110 -6.54 -26.20 -6.58
CA SER A 110 -6.32 -26.81 -7.89
C SER A 110 -6.17 -25.74 -8.96
N PRO A 111 -5.07 -25.74 -9.75
CA PRO A 111 -4.95 -24.87 -10.92
C PRO A 111 -5.95 -25.18 -12.02
N GLY A 112 -6.48 -26.41 -12.06
CA GLY A 112 -7.43 -26.86 -13.08
C GLY A 112 -8.90 -26.55 -12.76
N ASP A 113 -9.22 -26.03 -11.57
CA ASP A 113 -10.60 -25.69 -11.19
C ASP A 113 -10.78 -24.17 -11.15
N ALA A 114 -11.50 -23.59 -12.12
CA ALA A 114 -11.74 -22.15 -12.20
C ALA A 114 -12.37 -21.56 -10.94
N ARG A 115 -13.14 -22.34 -10.18
CA ARG A 115 -13.73 -21.90 -8.90
C ARG A 115 -12.65 -21.61 -7.87
N PHE A 116 -11.58 -22.41 -7.86
CA PHE A 116 -10.48 -22.19 -6.93
C PHE A 116 -9.73 -20.87 -7.23
N HIS A 117 -9.58 -20.47 -8.50
CA HIS A 117 -9.00 -19.16 -8.86
C HIS A 117 -9.82 -18.00 -8.29
N LEU A 118 -11.15 -18.09 -8.37
CA LEU A 118 -12.05 -17.10 -7.77
C LEU A 118 -11.89 -17.08 -6.25
N GLN A 119 -11.81 -18.24 -5.59
CA GLN A 119 -11.59 -18.35 -4.15
C GLN A 119 -10.25 -17.76 -3.72
N MET A 120 -9.17 -18.13 -4.41
CA MET A 120 -7.81 -17.68 -4.14
C MET A 120 -7.73 -16.16 -4.20
N ALA A 121 -8.11 -15.59 -5.34
CA ALA A 121 -8.09 -14.15 -5.53
C ALA A 121 -9.04 -13.42 -4.55
N TYR A 122 -10.23 -13.95 -4.27
CA TYR A 122 -11.14 -13.39 -3.26
C TYR A 122 -10.54 -13.38 -1.86
N ALA A 123 -9.97 -14.50 -1.43
CA ALA A 123 -9.39 -14.64 -0.10
C ALA A 123 -8.25 -13.65 0.09
N VAL A 124 -7.29 -13.60 -0.82
CA VAL A 124 -6.13 -12.70 -0.72
C VAL A 124 -6.56 -11.23 -0.80
N CYS A 125 -7.40 -10.83 -1.76
CA CYS A 125 -7.93 -9.46 -1.83
C CYS A 125 -8.60 -9.02 -0.51
N SER A 126 -9.39 -9.92 0.08
CA SER A 126 -10.11 -9.65 1.33
C SER A 126 -9.15 -9.54 2.54
N LEU A 127 -8.11 -10.37 2.60
CA LEU A 127 -7.09 -10.30 3.65
C LEU A 127 -6.24 -9.04 3.54
N THR A 128 -5.84 -8.64 2.33
CA THR A 128 -5.12 -7.38 2.09
C THR A 128 -5.97 -6.18 2.49
N TYR A 129 -7.26 -6.14 2.09
CA TYR A 129 -8.16 -5.09 2.56
C TYR A 129 -8.29 -5.06 4.09
N ALA A 130 -8.43 -6.22 4.72
CA ALA A 130 -8.57 -6.33 6.17
C ALA A 130 -7.32 -5.87 6.93
N ALA A 131 -6.12 -6.09 6.37
CA ALA A 131 -4.87 -5.57 6.92
C ALA A 131 -4.89 -4.04 6.94
N PHE A 132 -5.31 -3.41 5.85
CA PHE A 132 -5.44 -1.94 5.78
C PHE A 132 -6.51 -1.40 6.72
N GLN A 133 -7.67 -2.05 6.76
CA GLN A 133 -8.77 -1.66 7.65
C GLN A 133 -8.33 -1.73 9.12
N ARG A 134 -7.58 -2.78 9.51
CA ARG A 134 -7.05 -2.95 10.86
C ARG A 134 -5.98 -1.91 11.20
N ALA A 135 -5.05 -1.66 10.28
CA ALA A 135 -3.96 -0.71 10.50
C ALA A 135 -4.46 0.74 10.65
N LEU A 136 -5.37 1.17 9.77
CA LEU A 136 -5.93 2.53 9.72
C LEU A 136 -7.12 2.73 10.66
N GLY A 137 -7.75 1.64 11.08
CA GLY A 137 -8.95 1.63 11.92
C GLY A 137 -10.19 2.18 11.23
N ARG A 138 -10.30 2.05 9.89
CA ARG A 138 -11.40 2.57 9.08
C ARG A 138 -11.59 1.80 7.77
N ASP A 139 -12.77 1.92 7.19
CA ASP A 139 -13.03 1.43 5.83
C ASP A 139 -12.21 2.25 4.80
N VAL A 140 -11.56 1.55 3.86
CA VAL A 140 -10.81 2.17 2.76
C VAL A 140 -11.70 2.27 1.53
N ALA A 141 -11.78 3.47 0.96
CA ALA A 141 -12.56 3.74 -0.24
C ALA A 141 -11.83 3.27 -1.49
N TRP A 142 -12.56 2.78 -2.49
CA TRP A 142 -12.00 2.55 -3.82
C TRP A 142 -12.02 3.83 -4.65
N ALA A 143 -10.99 4.01 -5.49
CA ALA A 143 -10.91 5.12 -6.45
C ALA A 143 -11.66 4.86 -7.77
N VAL A 144 -12.40 3.75 -7.86
CA VAL A 144 -13.20 3.39 -9.04
C VAL A 144 -14.50 4.19 -9.09
N GLU A 145 -14.88 4.63 -10.29
CA GLU A 145 -16.14 5.31 -10.51
C GLU A 145 -17.31 4.31 -10.45
N GLY A 146 -17.99 4.26 -9.30
CA GLY A 146 -19.25 3.55 -9.15
C GLY A 146 -20.46 4.45 -9.46
N GLY A 147 -21.59 3.84 -9.83
CA GLY A 147 -22.88 4.52 -9.91
C GLY A 147 -23.35 5.11 -8.56
N SER A 148 -24.64 5.39 -8.42
CA SER A 148 -25.18 5.96 -7.17
C SER A 148 -25.12 5.02 -5.94
N GLY A 149 -24.74 3.75 -6.14
CA GLY A 149 -24.67 2.72 -5.10
C GLY A 149 -23.30 2.54 -4.43
N GLN A 150 -23.11 1.38 -3.80
CA GLN A 150 -21.87 0.96 -3.14
C GLN A 150 -20.76 0.71 -4.17
N SER A 151 -19.57 1.28 -3.93
CA SER A 151 -18.42 1.08 -4.81
C SER A 151 -17.75 -0.27 -4.52
N LYS A 152 -17.62 -1.10 -5.55
CA LYS A 152 -16.94 -2.40 -5.50
C LYS A 152 -15.77 -2.40 -6.47
N LEU A 153 -14.66 -3.02 -6.08
CA LEU A 153 -13.54 -3.25 -6.99
C LEU A 153 -13.83 -4.50 -7.83
N ARG A 154 -13.79 -4.34 -9.15
CA ARG A 154 -13.91 -5.47 -10.08
C ARG A 154 -12.61 -6.25 -10.12
N VAL A 155 -12.69 -7.57 -10.09
CA VAL A 155 -11.53 -8.47 -10.10
C VAL A 155 -11.71 -9.52 -11.19
N ARG A 156 -10.73 -9.63 -12.09
CA ARG A 156 -10.76 -10.51 -13.27
C ARG A 156 -9.56 -11.47 -13.25
N PRO A 157 -9.69 -12.68 -12.69
CA PRO A 157 -8.60 -13.66 -12.62
C PRO A 157 -8.09 -14.16 -13.97
N PHE A 158 -8.88 -13.99 -15.03
CA PHE A 158 -8.61 -14.50 -16.38
C PHE A 158 -8.70 -13.39 -17.44
N ALA A 159 -8.11 -12.23 -17.16
CA ALA A 159 -8.35 -11.02 -17.94
C ALA A 159 -7.70 -11.06 -19.33
N VAL A 160 -6.44 -11.47 -19.40
CA VAL A 160 -5.62 -11.39 -20.62
C VAL A 160 -4.67 -12.57 -20.75
N ASN A 161 -4.42 -13.03 -21.97
CA ASN A 161 -3.38 -14.05 -22.25
C ASN A 161 -2.01 -13.38 -22.38
N GLU A 162 -1.57 -12.75 -21.29
CA GLU A 162 -0.29 -12.07 -21.15
C GLU A 162 0.33 -12.49 -19.83
N ASP A 163 1.67 -12.55 -19.80
CA ASP A 163 2.43 -12.58 -18.56
C ASP A 163 2.36 -11.17 -17.96
N ASN A 164 1.26 -10.79 -17.32
CA ASN A 164 1.14 -9.51 -16.61
C ASN A 164 -0.05 -9.51 -15.65
N ALA A 165 0.00 -8.63 -14.65
CA ALA A 165 -1.14 -8.25 -13.84
C ALA A 165 -1.06 -6.75 -13.58
N TYR A 166 -2.20 -6.08 -13.48
CA TYR A 166 -2.24 -4.66 -13.17
C TYR A 166 -3.57 -4.22 -12.56
N TYR A 167 -3.50 -3.15 -11.78
CA TYR A 167 -4.63 -2.33 -11.38
C TYR A 167 -4.85 -1.13 -12.33
N SER A 168 -6.12 -0.81 -12.63
CA SER A 168 -6.52 0.51 -13.16
C SER A 168 -7.86 0.97 -12.60
N ARG A 169 -8.10 2.29 -12.58
CA ARG A 169 -9.37 2.87 -12.11
C ARG A 169 -10.55 2.48 -12.99
N GLU A 170 -10.31 2.33 -14.29
CA GLU A 170 -11.33 2.12 -15.30
C GLU A 170 -11.82 0.66 -15.34
N ILE A 171 -10.93 -0.29 -15.03
CA ILE A 171 -11.19 -1.73 -15.24
C ILE A 171 -11.19 -2.52 -13.92
N GLY A 172 -10.43 -2.08 -12.92
CA GLY A 172 -10.22 -2.80 -11.67
C GLY A 172 -8.91 -3.61 -11.68
N LEU A 173 -8.94 -4.80 -11.08
CA LEU A 173 -7.81 -5.73 -11.07
C LEU A 173 -7.92 -6.72 -12.24
N GLU A 174 -6.87 -6.79 -13.05
CA GLU A 174 -6.75 -7.74 -14.15
C GLU A 174 -5.53 -8.64 -13.94
N PHE A 175 -5.76 -9.95 -13.90
CA PHE A 175 -4.71 -10.95 -13.82
C PHE A 175 -4.60 -11.69 -15.15
N GLY A 176 -3.38 -11.75 -15.66
CA GLY A 176 -3.05 -12.47 -16.87
C GLY A 176 -2.78 -13.96 -16.62
N TYR A 177 -2.81 -14.71 -17.71
CA TYR A 177 -2.37 -16.09 -17.76
C TYR A 177 -1.53 -16.33 -19.01
N PHE A 178 -0.58 -17.25 -18.94
CA PHE A 178 0.36 -17.51 -20.04
C PHE A 178 0.88 -18.94 -20.01
N LYS A 179 1.59 -19.35 -21.06
CA LYS A 179 2.21 -20.68 -21.13
C LYS A 179 3.59 -20.67 -20.50
N ALA A 180 3.85 -21.66 -19.63
CA ALA A 180 5.14 -21.90 -19.03
C ALA A 180 6.23 -22.17 -20.06
N ALA A 181 7.47 -21.79 -19.72
CA ALA A 181 8.66 -22.06 -20.52
C ALA A 181 8.90 -23.58 -20.73
N LYS A 182 9.86 -23.91 -21.62
CA LYS A 182 10.23 -25.31 -21.93
C LYS A 182 10.88 -26.06 -20.75
N ARG A 183 11.49 -25.33 -19.82
CA ARG A 183 12.09 -25.85 -18.57
C ARG A 183 11.56 -25.03 -17.40
N PRO A 184 10.31 -25.26 -16.98
CA PRO A 184 9.73 -24.50 -15.89
C PRO A 184 10.29 -24.96 -14.53
N GLY A 185 10.27 -24.07 -13.54
CA GLY A 185 10.57 -24.40 -12.15
C GLY A 185 9.40 -25.10 -11.44
N GLY A 186 9.70 -25.74 -10.30
CA GLY A 186 8.72 -26.36 -9.40
C GLY A 186 7.93 -27.51 -10.03
N HIS A 187 6.64 -27.60 -9.69
CA HIS A 187 5.70 -28.62 -10.20
C HIS A 187 5.02 -28.26 -11.53
N THR A 188 5.45 -27.17 -12.18
CA THR A 188 4.84 -26.69 -13.42
C THR A 188 5.23 -27.59 -14.59
N VAL A 189 4.27 -27.92 -15.47
CA VAL A 189 4.56 -28.72 -16.68
C VAL A 189 5.03 -27.83 -17.83
N PRO A 190 6.00 -28.26 -18.65
CA PRO A 190 6.41 -27.51 -19.84
C PRO A 190 5.24 -27.19 -20.76
N GLY A 191 5.06 -25.90 -21.10
CA GLY A 191 3.93 -25.43 -21.91
C GLY A 191 2.55 -25.45 -21.21
N GLY A 192 2.50 -25.79 -19.91
CA GLY A 192 1.31 -25.67 -19.07
C GLY A 192 0.90 -24.21 -18.87
N LEU A 193 -0.32 -23.99 -18.38
CA LEU A 193 -0.82 -22.64 -18.10
C LEU A 193 -0.41 -22.19 -16.70
N ILE A 194 0.10 -20.97 -16.60
CA ILE A 194 0.37 -20.24 -15.37
C ILE A 194 -0.65 -19.11 -15.27
N PHE A 195 -1.13 -18.85 -14.06
CA PHE A 195 -2.18 -17.88 -13.79
C PHE A 195 -1.73 -16.92 -12.69
N GLY A 196 -1.63 -15.63 -13.00
CA GLY A 196 -1.26 -14.61 -12.00
C GLY A 196 -2.25 -14.54 -10.85
N GLY A 197 -3.53 -14.83 -11.09
CA GLY A 197 -4.59 -14.88 -10.07
C GLY A 197 -4.48 -16.02 -9.06
N LEU A 198 -3.53 -16.95 -9.23
CA LEU A 198 -3.21 -17.99 -8.24
C LEU A 198 -2.00 -17.67 -7.36
N SER A 199 -1.29 -16.58 -7.65
CA SER A 199 -0.22 -16.11 -6.80
C SER A 199 -0.78 -15.25 -5.67
N HIS A 200 -0.40 -15.57 -4.44
CA HIS A 200 -0.67 -14.74 -3.28
C HIS A 200 -0.11 -13.32 -3.50
N ASP A 201 1.14 -13.22 -3.92
CA ASP A 201 1.85 -11.95 -3.99
C ASP A 201 1.39 -11.04 -5.10
N ILE A 202 1.13 -11.58 -6.30
CA ILE A 202 0.56 -10.79 -7.37
C ILE A 202 -0.80 -10.23 -6.93
N VAL A 203 -1.66 -11.05 -6.32
CA VAL A 203 -2.97 -10.58 -5.88
C VAL A 203 -2.85 -9.52 -4.78
N ALA A 204 -2.01 -9.74 -3.77
CA ALA A 204 -1.79 -8.78 -2.68
C ALA A 204 -1.15 -7.46 -3.16
N HIS A 205 -0.19 -7.55 -4.07
CA HIS A 205 0.53 -6.42 -4.66
C HIS A 205 -0.43 -5.53 -5.47
N GLU A 206 -1.16 -6.11 -6.43
CA GLU A 206 -2.10 -5.33 -7.26
C GLU A 206 -3.26 -4.75 -6.42
N THR A 207 -3.73 -5.51 -5.43
CA THR A 207 -4.74 -5.01 -4.47
C THR A 207 -4.20 -3.83 -3.67
N THR A 208 -2.91 -3.82 -3.34
CA THR A 208 -2.25 -2.72 -2.63
C THR A 208 -2.22 -1.44 -3.47
N HIS A 209 -1.96 -1.52 -4.77
CA HIS A 209 -2.10 -0.35 -5.66
C HIS A 209 -3.52 0.23 -5.65
N ALA A 210 -4.54 -0.64 -5.72
CA ALA A 210 -5.93 -0.20 -5.65
C ALA A 210 -6.26 0.48 -4.31
N LEU A 211 -5.71 -0.02 -3.20
CA LEU A 211 -5.88 0.55 -1.87
C LEU A 211 -5.16 1.90 -1.73
N LEU A 212 -3.92 2.02 -2.20
CA LEU A 212 -3.18 3.28 -2.21
C LEU A 212 -3.88 4.35 -3.04
N ASP A 213 -4.34 4.00 -4.23
CA ASP A 213 -5.09 4.90 -5.11
C ASP A 213 -6.43 5.30 -4.48
N GLY A 214 -7.09 4.40 -3.77
CA GLY A 214 -8.27 4.67 -2.96
C GLY A 214 -8.02 5.65 -1.82
N LEU A 215 -6.91 5.46 -1.11
CA LEU A 215 -6.49 6.30 0.01
C LEU A 215 -6.06 7.70 -0.45
N ARG A 216 -5.34 7.85 -1.55
CA ARG A 216 -4.69 9.13 -1.87
C ARG A 216 -4.91 9.53 -3.31
N ALA A 217 -5.39 10.76 -3.51
CA ALA A 217 -5.96 11.18 -4.79
C ALA A 217 -4.94 11.29 -5.92
N GLU A 218 -3.76 11.83 -5.62
CA GLU A 218 -2.69 12.16 -6.59
C GLU A 218 -1.35 11.53 -6.22
N PHE A 219 -1.37 10.52 -5.36
CA PHE A 219 -0.16 9.90 -4.80
C PHE A 219 0.57 8.98 -5.78
N TYR A 220 -0.10 8.58 -6.86
CA TYR A 220 0.48 7.82 -7.98
C TYR A 220 1.02 8.73 -9.09
N ALA A 221 0.84 10.06 -8.98
CA ALA A 221 1.26 10.99 -10.01
C ALA A 221 2.79 10.87 -10.22
N PRO A 222 3.26 10.52 -11.43
CA PRO A 222 4.66 10.19 -11.68
C PRO A 222 5.51 11.46 -11.82
N THR A 223 5.72 12.16 -10.70
CA THR A 223 6.45 13.42 -10.62
C THR A 223 7.95 13.21 -10.57
N GLN A 224 8.43 12.13 -9.95
CA GLN A 224 9.85 11.78 -9.81
C GLN A 224 9.98 10.26 -9.51
N GLY A 225 11.20 9.72 -9.56
CA GLY A 225 11.47 8.27 -9.51
C GLY A 225 11.00 7.54 -8.24
N ASP A 226 11.07 8.15 -7.06
CA ASP A 226 10.63 7.47 -5.82
C ASP A 226 9.12 7.31 -5.74
N VAL A 227 8.31 8.07 -6.50
CA VAL A 227 6.86 7.87 -6.47
C VAL A 227 6.51 6.47 -6.98
N PRO A 228 6.79 6.10 -8.25
CA PRO A 228 6.56 4.73 -8.69
C PRO A 228 7.37 3.71 -7.88
N GLY A 229 8.62 4.01 -7.51
CA GLY A 229 9.43 3.07 -6.73
C GLY A 229 8.87 2.79 -5.34
N PHE A 230 8.29 3.78 -4.67
CA PHE A 230 7.55 3.57 -3.43
C PHE A 230 6.35 2.67 -3.65
N HIS A 231 5.55 2.88 -4.70
CA HIS A 231 4.35 2.08 -4.95
C HIS A 231 4.70 0.60 -5.16
N GLU A 232 5.75 0.31 -5.94
CA GLU A 232 6.26 -1.06 -6.12
C GLU A 232 6.74 -1.64 -4.78
N GLY A 233 7.70 -0.98 -4.12
CA GLY A 233 8.30 -1.50 -2.90
C GLY A 233 7.31 -1.62 -1.73
N PHE A 234 6.33 -0.72 -1.64
CA PHE A 234 5.29 -0.80 -0.61
C PHE A 234 4.33 -1.96 -0.87
N ALA A 235 3.96 -2.20 -2.12
CA ALA A 235 3.13 -3.35 -2.48
C ALA A 235 3.84 -4.68 -2.19
N ASP A 236 5.15 -4.76 -2.44
CA ASP A 236 5.98 -5.91 -2.06
C ASP A 236 6.11 -6.07 -0.54
N ILE A 237 6.29 -4.99 0.23
CA ILE A 237 6.29 -5.04 1.70
C ILE A 237 4.97 -5.64 2.20
N VAL A 238 3.83 -5.22 1.65
CA VAL A 238 2.52 -5.77 2.03
C VAL A 238 2.43 -7.26 1.69
N ALA A 239 2.74 -7.64 0.46
CA ALA A 239 2.68 -9.03 0.01
C ALA A 239 3.56 -9.95 0.88
N ILE A 240 4.83 -9.57 1.09
CA ILE A 240 5.76 -10.39 1.87
C ILE A 240 5.31 -10.50 3.34
N LEU A 241 5.03 -9.38 4.01
CA LEU A 241 4.65 -9.42 5.43
C LEU A 241 3.33 -10.17 5.66
N GLN A 242 2.45 -10.26 4.67
CA GLN A 242 1.22 -11.04 4.78
C GLN A 242 1.47 -12.56 4.90
N HIS A 243 2.55 -13.11 4.35
CA HIS A 243 2.90 -14.53 4.51
C HIS A 243 3.13 -14.93 5.95
N PHE A 244 3.61 -14.00 6.75
CA PHE A 244 3.82 -14.23 8.18
C PHE A 244 2.49 -14.42 8.93
N SER A 245 1.34 -14.22 8.27
CA SER A 245 0.02 -14.54 8.83
C SER A 245 -0.33 -16.03 8.76
N TYR A 246 0.50 -16.87 8.12
CA TYR A 246 0.24 -18.31 7.95
C TYR A 246 1.16 -19.14 8.88
N PRO A 247 0.68 -19.62 10.05
CA PRO A 247 1.55 -20.19 11.07
C PRO A 247 2.38 -21.40 10.60
N GLU A 248 1.82 -22.26 9.76
CA GLU A 248 2.52 -23.45 9.26
C GLU A 248 3.68 -23.09 8.31
N VAL A 249 3.46 -22.10 7.43
CA VAL A 249 4.48 -21.55 6.52
C VAL A 249 5.62 -20.94 7.33
N VAL A 250 5.28 -20.14 8.35
CA VAL A 250 6.27 -19.47 9.19
C VAL A 250 7.06 -20.48 10.01
N ALA A 251 6.39 -21.46 10.62
CA ALA A 251 7.06 -22.53 11.36
C ALA A 251 8.00 -23.35 10.47
N GLN A 252 7.60 -23.63 9.23
CA GLN A 252 8.46 -24.31 8.27
C GLN A 252 9.67 -23.46 7.87
N GLY A 253 9.46 -22.17 7.57
CA GLY A 253 10.56 -21.26 7.25
C GLY A 253 11.55 -21.08 8.41
N ILE A 254 11.06 -20.97 9.65
CA ILE A 254 11.90 -20.91 10.85
C ILE A 254 12.70 -22.22 11.04
N ARG A 255 12.09 -23.37 10.75
CA ARG A 255 12.77 -24.67 10.82
C ARG A 255 13.87 -24.80 9.77
N GLU A 256 13.58 -24.43 8.53
CA GLU A 256 14.54 -24.42 7.41
C GLU A 256 15.70 -23.46 7.68
N GLY A 257 15.38 -22.23 8.13
CA GLY A 257 16.37 -21.22 8.48
C GLY A 257 17.07 -21.47 9.81
N ARG A 258 16.73 -22.53 10.54
CA ARG A 258 17.28 -22.85 11.88
C ARG A 258 17.25 -21.66 12.83
N GLY A 259 16.13 -20.93 12.79
CA GLY A 259 15.89 -19.75 13.62
C GLY A 259 16.50 -18.44 13.11
N ASP A 260 17.32 -18.48 12.07
CA ASP A 260 17.74 -17.27 11.36
C ASP A 260 16.80 -17.00 10.17
N LEU A 261 16.20 -15.80 10.16
CA LEU A 261 15.34 -15.37 9.06
C LEU A 261 16.12 -15.17 7.75
N ALA A 262 17.41 -14.84 7.83
CA ALA A 262 18.25 -14.67 6.64
C ALA A 262 18.40 -15.97 5.84
N ASN A 263 18.33 -17.12 6.53
CA ASN A 263 18.46 -18.45 5.95
C ASN A 263 17.11 -19.09 5.57
N ALA A 264 15.99 -18.44 5.88
CA ALA A 264 14.66 -19.00 5.72
C ALA A 264 14.17 -18.86 4.27
N THR A 265 14.64 -19.73 3.38
CA THR A 265 14.35 -19.71 1.93
C THR A 265 12.87 -19.65 1.58
N LEU A 266 11.99 -20.34 2.29
CA LEU A 266 10.55 -20.29 2.02
C LEU A 266 9.91 -18.94 2.42
N LEU A 267 10.50 -18.26 3.40
CA LEU A 267 10.15 -16.89 3.83
C LEU A 267 11.02 -15.83 3.15
N SER A 268 11.84 -16.20 2.15
CA SER A 268 12.79 -15.29 1.52
C SER A 268 12.85 -15.35 -0.02
N ASN A 269 12.59 -16.52 -0.63
CA ASN A 269 12.45 -16.73 -2.09
C ASN A 269 11.12 -16.21 -2.67
N LEU A 270 10.46 -15.27 -1.98
CA LEU A 270 9.15 -14.66 -2.24
C LEU A 270 9.07 -13.80 -3.51
N ALA A 271 9.98 -14.02 -4.44
CA ALA A 271 10.33 -13.08 -5.49
C ALA A 271 10.98 -13.79 -6.69
N GLN A 272 11.69 -14.92 -6.46
CA GLN A 272 12.46 -15.61 -7.50
C GLN A 272 11.61 -16.53 -8.39
N GLU A 273 10.50 -17.11 -7.90
CA GLU A 273 9.73 -18.09 -8.69
C GLU A 273 8.97 -17.47 -9.87
N PHE A 274 8.78 -16.15 -9.89
CA PHE A 274 8.29 -15.41 -11.07
C PHE A 274 9.28 -15.37 -12.24
N GLY A 275 10.59 -15.48 -11.98
CA GLY A 275 11.62 -15.46 -13.02
C GLY A 275 11.84 -16.81 -13.72
N TYR A 276 11.56 -17.93 -13.05
CA TYR A 276 11.80 -19.27 -13.60
C TYR A 276 10.69 -19.77 -14.52
N ALA A 277 9.46 -19.30 -14.34
CA ALA A 277 8.32 -19.74 -15.14
C ALA A 277 8.24 -19.05 -16.53
N THR A 278 8.96 -17.93 -16.68
CA THR A 278 8.85 -16.96 -17.78
C THR A 278 10.07 -16.93 -18.72
N SER A 279 11.19 -17.59 -18.36
CA SER A 279 12.42 -17.55 -19.17
C SER A 279 12.38 -18.50 -20.38
N THR A 280 12.21 -17.93 -21.58
CA THR A 280 12.45 -18.61 -22.87
C THR A 280 13.88 -18.40 -23.43
N SER A 281 14.81 -17.78 -22.69
CA SER A 281 16.15 -17.43 -23.19
C SER A 281 17.23 -17.47 -22.12
N ASP A 282 18.48 -17.76 -22.51
CA ASP A 282 19.72 -17.73 -21.68
C ASP A 282 20.11 -16.30 -21.15
N ARG A 283 19.11 -15.44 -20.92
CA ARG A 283 19.22 -14.16 -20.21
C ARG A 283 18.03 -14.01 -19.27
N PRO A 284 18.22 -13.75 -17.97
CA PRO A 284 17.13 -13.58 -17.02
C PRO A 284 16.54 -12.17 -17.16
N LEU A 285 15.70 -11.95 -18.17
CA LEU A 285 15.04 -10.65 -18.36
C LEU A 285 13.64 -10.83 -18.92
N SER A 286 12.66 -10.90 -18.03
CA SER A 286 11.29 -10.44 -18.28
C SER A 286 10.43 -10.65 -17.02
N MET A 287 10.12 -9.52 -16.37
CA MET A 287 9.06 -9.29 -15.40
C MET A 287 9.40 -9.54 -13.93
N ARG A 288 9.60 -8.40 -13.25
CA ARG A 288 9.80 -8.21 -11.81
C ARG A 288 11.09 -8.89 -11.33
N SER A 289 12.16 -8.10 -11.14
CA SER A 289 13.27 -8.51 -10.27
C SER A 289 12.66 -8.59 -8.87
N GLY A 290 12.08 -9.73 -8.53
CA GLY A 290 11.57 -9.93 -7.19
C GLY A 290 12.68 -9.63 -6.19
N VAL A 291 12.36 -8.88 -5.16
CA VAL A 291 13.33 -8.51 -4.13
C VAL A 291 13.62 -9.73 -3.30
N ASP A 292 14.81 -10.29 -3.46
CA ASP A 292 15.26 -11.37 -2.60
C ASP A 292 15.55 -10.80 -1.21
N VAL A 293 14.77 -11.22 -0.22
CA VAL A 293 15.03 -10.91 1.18
C VAL A 293 15.92 -11.96 1.85
N ALA A 294 16.32 -13.01 1.11
CA ALA A 294 17.27 -14.01 1.57
C ALA A 294 18.63 -13.35 1.78
N GLY A 295 19.32 -13.77 2.84
CA GLY A 295 20.61 -13.18 3.21
C GLY A 295 20.52 -11.75 3.76
N ILE A 296 19.32 -11.19 3.95
CA ILE A 296 19.17 -9.95 4.74
C ILE A 296 19.35 -10.30 6.21
N GLU A 297 20.54 -10.04 6.70
CA GLU A 297 20.88 -10.26 8.10
C GLU A 297 20.41 -9.10 8.98
N ALA A 298 20.00 -9.45 10.20
CA ALA A 298 19.83 -8.49 11.28
C ALA A 298 21.13 -7.72 11.51
N PHE A 299 21.03 -6.41 11.68
CA PHE A 299 22.20 -5.56 11.82
C PHE A 299 22.06 -4.62 13.02
N ASP A 300 22.71 -5.01 14.12
CA ASP A 300 22.67 -4.30 15.40
C ASP A 300 24.06 -3.79 15.84
N SER A 301 24.91 -3.42 14.88
CA SER A 301 26.24 -2.85 15.16
C SER A 301 26.42 -1.48 14.50
N ASP A 302 27.43 -0.72 14.95
CA ASP A 302 27.85 0.53 14.29
C ASP A 302 28.94 0.31 13.22
N ALA A 303 29.26 -0.95 12.90
CA ALA A 303 30.29 -1.27 11.92
C ALA A 303 29.93 -0.72 10.52
N LEU A 304 30.92 -0.16 9.83
CA LEU A 304 30.76 0.22 8.44
C LEU A 304 30.75 -1.05 7.59
N VAL A 305 29.61 -1.31 6.93
CA VAL A 305 29.54 -2.37 5.91
C VAL A 305 30.08 -1.80 4.60
N PRO A 306 31.03 -2.48 3.92
CA PRO A 306 31.56 -2.06 2.64
C PRO A 306 30.48 -1.73 1.60
N ASP A 307 30.72 -0.69 0.79
CA ASP A 307 29.75 -0.15 -0.16
C ASP A 307 29.35 -1.13 -1.27
N ASP A 308 30.19 -2.10 -1.59
CA ASP A 308 29.97 -3.14 -2.61
C ASP A 308 29.00 -4.24 -2.14
N LYS A 309 28.74 -4.33 -0.83
CA LYS A 309 27.88 -5.36 -0.23
C LYS A 309 26.45 -4.89 0.07
N LEU A 310 26.13 -3.63 -0.20
CA LEU A 310 24.81 -3.04 0.11
C LEU A 310 24.16 -2.43 -1.13
N SER A 311 22.91 -2.82 -1.39
CA SER A 311 22.08 -2.10 -2.35
C SER A 311 21.74 -0.71 -1.80
N ARG A 312 22.37 0.32 -2.36
CA ARG A 312 22.18 1.73 -1.94
C ARG A 312 21.25 2.45 -2.91
N TYR A 313 20.35 3.24 -2.34
CA TYR A 313 19.46 4.13 -3.06
C TYR A 313 20.24 5.17 -3.86
N ARG A 314 19.85 5.35 -5.13
CA ARG A 314 20.32 6.42 -6.01
C ARG A 314 19.15 6.97 -6.81
N LYS A 315 19.05 8.29 -6.90
CA LYS A 315 17.94 9.02 -7.54
C LYS A 315 17.71 8.67 -9.03
N ASN A 316 18.69 8.05 -9.69
CA ASN A 316 18.64 7.70 -11.12
C ASN A 316 18.39 6.20 -11.38
N MET A 317 18.10 5.41 -10.35
CA MET A 317 17.76 3.99 -10.49
C MET A 317 16.43 3.80 -11.22
N GLU A 318 16.26 2.59 -11.76
CA GLU A 318 14.96 2.16 -12.27
C GLU A 318 13.97 2.05 -11.10
N MET A 319 12.69 2.30 -11.35
CA MET A 319 11.70 2.44 -10.27
C MET A 319 11.51 1.15 -9.46
N HIS A 320 11.58 -0.03 -10.08
CA HIS A 320 11.52 -1.30 -9.34
C HIS A 320 12.76 -1.47 -8.46
N ASP A 321 13.95 -1.06 -8.93
CA ASP A 321 15.16 -1.10 -8.10
C ASP A 321 15.06 -0.14 -6.91
N ILE A 322 14.43 1.03 -7.07
CA ILE A 322 14.13 1.94 -5.95
C ILE A 322 13.21 1.25 -4.94
N GLY A 323 12.16 0.57 -5.42
CA GLY A 323 11.26 -0.23 -4.58
C GLY A 323 11.99 -1.34 -3.83
N ALA A 324 12.92 -2.03 -4.51
CA ALA A 324 13.75 -3.06 -3.91
C ALA A 324 14.56 -2.54 -2.72
N VAL A 325 15.21 -1.39 -2.86
CA VAL A 325 15.97 -0.79 -1.75
C VAL A 325 15.07 -0.50 -0.54
N LEU A 326 13.83 -0.05 -0.77
CA LEU A 326 12.85 0.20 0.29
C LEU A 326 12.46 -1.11 1.01
N VAL A 327 12.14 -2.17 0.26
CA VAL A 327 11.80 -3.49 0.81
C VAL A 327 12.93 -3.99 1.70
N VAL A 328 14.17 -3.99 1.19
CA VAL A 328 15.35 -4.45 1.93
C VAL A 328 15.57 -3.62 3.20
N ALA A 329 15.32 -2.31 3.17
CA ALA A 329 15.43 -1.45 4.35
C ALA A 329 14.43 -1.83 5.46
N VAL A 330 13.18 -2.13 5.08
CA VAL A 330 12.14 -2.53 6.03
C VAL A 330 12.40 -3.95 6.56
N PHE A 331 12.83 -4.87 5.70
CA PHE A 331 13.13 -6.26 6.10
C PHE A 331 14.34 -6.38 7.01
N GLU A 332 15.39 -5.60 6.79
CA GLU A 332 16.54 -5.58 7.70
C GLU A 332 16.14 -5.05 9.08
N ALA A 333 15.31 -4.01 9.15
CA ALA A 333 14.78 -3.52 10.42
C ALA A 333 13.91 -4.59 11.12
N PHE A 334 13.06 -5.30 10.35
CA PHE A 334 12.27 -6.42 10.84
C PHE A 334 13.16 -7.55 11.39
N ALA A 335 14.15 -8.02 10.64
CA ALA A 335 15.09 -9.05 11.07
C ALA A 335 15.87 -8.63 12.32
N THR A 336 16.26 -7.36 12.40
CA THR A 336 16.96 -6.79 13.56
C THR A 336 16.09 -6.83 14.82
N VAL A 337 14.85 -6.37 14.74
CA VAL A 337 13.92 -6.42 15.87
C VAL A 337 13.55 -7.86 16.22
N PHE A 338 13.41 -8.74 15.23
CA PHE A 338 13.19 -10.17 15.46
C PHE A 338 14.31 -10.77 16.29
N ARG A 339 15.57 -10.56 15.88
CA ARG A 339 16.75 -11.05 16.62
C ARG A 339 16.74 -10.54 18.06
N ARG A 340 16.53 -9.24 18.28
CA ARG A 340 16.45 -8.65 19.63
C ARG A 340 15.39 -9.36 20.50
N LYS A 341 14.20 -9.60 19.94
CA LYS A 341 13.10 -10.24 20.67
C LYS A 341 13.29 -11.73 20.95
N THR A 342 13.94 -12.45 20.04
CA THR A 342 14.04 -13.91 20.11
C THR A 342 15.31 -14.42 20.75
N ASP A 343 16.34 -13.59 20.89
CA ASP A 343 17.61 -13.91 21.55
C ASP A 343 17.42 -14.52 22.95
N ARG A 344 16.41 -14.05 23.71
CA ARG A 344 16.05 -14.65 25.01
C ARG A 344 15.62 -16.12 24.92
N PHE A 345 14.96 -16.53 23.83
CA PHE A 345 14.46 -17.89 23.65
C PHE A 345 15.60 -18.84 23.28
N PHE A 346 16.56 -18.39 22.47
CA PHE A 346 17.78 -19.16 22.18
C PHE A 346 18.60 -19.40 23.45
N ARG A 347 18.77 -18.37 24.30
CA ARG A 347 19.43 -18.54 25.60
C ARG A 347 18.73 -19.54 26.50
N LEU A 348 17.39 -19.50 26.58
CA LEU A 348 16.61 -20.47 27.36
C LEU A 348 16.77 -21.91 26.84
N ALA A 349 16.93 -22.07 25.53
CA ALA A 349 17.19 -23.36 24.89
C ALA A 349 18.66 -23.80 24.97
N GLY A 350 19.55 -23.00 25.59
CA GLY A 350 20.99 -23.30 25.67
C GLY A 350 21.73 -23.18 24.34
N ILE A 351 21.15 -22.48 23.35
CA ILE A 351 21.76 -22.26 22.05
C ILE A 351 22.49 -20.91 22.08
N PRO A 352 23.83 -20.88 21.91
CA PRO A 352 24.57 -19.63 21.87
C PRO A 352 24.32 -18.90 20.53
N SER A 353 24.65 -17.60 20.45
CA SER A 353 24.32 -16.77 19.29
C SER A 353 24.95 -17.30 17.99
N GLU A 354 26.16 -17.87 18.04
CA GLU A 354 26.83 -18.52 16.92
C GLU A 354 26.13 -19.81 16.44
N GLY A 355 25.28 -20.40 17.28
CA GLY A 355 24.48 -21.57 16.94
C GLY A 355 23.21 -21.23 16.16
N ILE A 356 22.80 -19.96 16.12
CA ILE A 356 21.62 -19.51 15.34
C ILE A 356 21.91 -19.71 13.85
N GLY A 357 20.96 -20.29 13.12
CA GLY A 357 21.14 -20.63 11.71
C GLY A 357 21.91 -21.94 11.46
N HIS A 358 22.49 -22.55 12.51
CA HIS A 358 23.35 -23.73 12.39
C HIS A 358 22.84 -24.92 13.19
N ALA A 359 22.29 -24.70 14.39
CA ALA A 359 21.77 -25.75 15.24
C ALA A 359 20.35 -26.17 14.84
N ASP A 360 20.04 -27.46 14.97
CA ASP A 360 18.65 -27.92 14.86
C ASP A 360 17.85 -27.43 16.07
N LEU A 361 16.60 -27.01 15.83
CA LEU A 361 15.75 -26.41 16.85
C LEU A 361 14.68 -27.39 17.35
N PRO A 362 14.44 -27.47 18.68
CA PRO A 362 13.28 -28.17 19.22
C PRO A 362 11.96 -27.63 18.64
N THR A 363 10.95 -28.49 18.51
CA THR A 363 9.67 -28.13 17.90
C THR A 363 8.98 -26.98 18.63
N GLU A 364 9.07 -26.96 19.96
CA GLU A 364 8.51 -25.92 20.83
C GLU A 364 9.19 -24.57 20.59
N LEU A 365 10.51 -24.57 20.41
CA LEU A 365 11.25 -23.35 20.08
C LEU A 365 10.85 -22.82 18.70
N VAL A 366 10.73 -23.69 17.69
CA VAL A 366 10.22 -23.32 16.36
C VAL A 366 8.84 -22.66 16.45
N GLN A 367 7.92 -23.23 17.24
CA GLN A 367 6.58 -22.68 17.41
C GLN A 367 6.58 -21.29 18.07
N VAL A 368 7.40 -21.09 19.11
CA VAL A 368 7.53 -19.79 19.79
C VAL A 368 8.14 -18.74 18.85
N LEU A 369 9.20 -19.09 18.14
CA LEU A 369 9.83 -18.21 17.15
C LEU A 369 8.88 -17.85 16.01
N ALA A 370 8.09 -18.81 15.53
CA ALA A 370 7.10 -18.59 14.49
C ALA A 370 5.99 -17.64 14.96
N ALA A 371 5.48 -17.82 16.18
CA ALA A 371 4.48 -16.92 16.76
C ALA A 371 5.01 -15.49 16.92
N GLU A 372 6.26 -15.33 17.37
CA GLU A 372 6.89 -14.01 17.48
C GLU A 372 7.12 -13.38 16.09
N ALA A 373 7.54 -14.14 15.08
CA ALA A 373 7.69 -13.66 13.72
C ALA A 373 6.34 -13.18 13.13
N SER A 374 5.27 -13.96 13.30
CA SER A 374 3.91 -13.58 12.87
C SER A 374 3.41 -12.30 13.53
N LEU A 375 3.62 -12.17 14.85
CA LEU A 375 3.24 -10.96 15.60
C LEU A 375 4.05 -9.75 15.13
N LEU A 376 5.37 -9.91 14.99
CA LEU A 376 6.26 -8.84 14.58
C LEU A 376 5.95 -8.36 13.15
N ALA A 377 5.69 -9.28 12.22
CA ALA A 377 5.33 -8.94 10.85
C ALA A 377 4.01 -8.17 10.79
N SER A 378 3.02 -8.57 11.60
CA SER A 378 1.78 -7.80 11.74
C SER A 378 2.02 -6.38 12.27
N GLN A 379 2.97 -6.21 13.20
CA GLN A 379 3.32 -4.88 13.74
C GLN A 379 4.02 -4.01 12.69
N PHE A 380 4.98 -4.56 11.96
CA PHE A 380 5.66 -3.87 10.84
C PHE A 380 4.66 -3.50 9.73
N LEU A 381 3.79 -4.43 9.33
CA LEU A 381 2.76 -4.16 8.33
C LEU A 381 1.82 -3.03 8.77
N ASN A 382 1.38 -3.06 10.03
CA ASN A 382 0.52 -2.02 10.58
C ASN A 382 1.17 -0.64 10.57
N VAL A 383 2.44 -0.52 10.98
CA VAL A 383 3.13 0.78 11.01
C VAL A 383 3.41 1.29 9.60
N CYS A 384 3.81 0.42 8.66
CA CYS A 384 3.99 0.78 7.25
C CYS A 384 2.69 1.31 6.64
N ILE A 385 1.56 0.64 6.86
CA ILE A 385 0.26 1.11 6.35
C ILE A 385 -0.15 2.43 7.03
N ARG A 386 -0.01 2.55 8.36
CA ARG A 386 -0.33 3.79 9.10
C ARG A 386 0.50 4.98 8.62
N ALA A 387 1.76 4.76 8.27
CA ALA A 387 2.66 5.79 7.77
C ALA A 387 2.10 6.50 6.52
N VAL A 388 1.27 5.84 5.71
CA VAL A 388 0.62 6.48 4.55
C VAL A 388 -0.18 7.71 4.99
N ASP A 389 -0.85 7.71 6.14
CA ASP A 389 -1.57 8.88 6.68
C ASP A 389 -0.65 10.06 7.03
N TYR A 390 0.66 9.83 7.16
CA TYR A 390 1.69 10.81 7.51
C TYR A 390 2.59 11.14 6.31
N CYS A 391 2.26 10.69 5.12
CA CYS A 391 2.99 11.02 3.90
C CYS A 391 2.50 12.35 3.30
N PRO A 392 3.33 13.08 2.54
CA PRO A 392 2.86 14.19 1.72
C PRO A 392 1.82 13.73 0.69
N PRO A 393 0.88 14.59 0.24
CA PRO A 393 -0.23 14.20 -0.64
C PRO A 393 0.20 13.84 -2.07
N VAL A 394 1.38 14.29 -2.48
CA VAL A 394 1.95 14.11 -3.82
C VAL A 394 3.48 14.06 -3.72
N ASP A 395 4.16 13.65 -4.80
CA ASP A 395 5.61 13.80 -4.96
C ASP A 395 6.43 13.32 -3.76
N MET A 396 6.04 12.18 -3.19
CA MET A 396 6.67 11.62 -2.01
C MET A 396 8.09 11.12 -2.33
N GLU A 397 9.02 11.37 -1.41
CA GLU A 397 10.39 10.84 -1.42
C GLU A 397 10.54 9.73 -0.38
N LEU A 398 11.44 8.76 -0.59
CA LEU A 398 11.62 7.64 0.36
C LEU A 398 12.07 8.12 1.76
N GLY A 399 12.85 9.19 1.83
CA GLY A 399 13.22 9.82 3.11
C GLY A 399 12.03 10.42 3.86
N GLU A 400 11.00 10.90 3.16
CA GLU A 400 9.77 11.39 3.78
C GLU A 400 8.89 10.25 4.26
N TYR A 401 8.93 9.09 3.59
CA TYR A 401 8.27 7.89 4.08
C TYR A 401 8.89 7.40 5.40
N LEU A 402 10.22 7.47 5.57
CA LEU A 402 10.85 7.20 6.88
C LEU A 402 10.31 8.13 7.97
N ARG A 403 10.24 9.44 7.69
CA ARG A 403 9.64 10.42 8.63
C ARG A 403 8.21 10.06 8.98
N ALA A 404 7.43 9.64 7.98
CA ALA A 404 6.06 9.22 8.15
C ALA A 404 5.94 7.97 9.03
N ILE A 405 6.79 6.96 8.84
CA ILE A 405 6.83 5.75 9.69
C ILE A 405 7.18 6.09 11.13
N VAL A 406 8.26 6.85 11.35
CA VAL A 406 8.71 7.25 12.69
C VAL A 406 7.62 8.03 13.42
N THR A 407 6.95 8.96 12.72
CA THR A 407 5.84 9.75 13.30
C THR A 407 4.64 8.87 13.63
N ALA A 408 4.23 8.00 12.70
CA ALA A 408 3.07 7.14 12.86
C ALA A 408 3.22 6.14 14.02
N ASP A 409 4.44 5.63 14.23
CA ASP A 409 4.76 4.76 15.35
C ASP A 409 4.78 5.53 16.68
N ARG A 410 5.55 6.62 16.75
CA ARG A 410 5.70 7.45 17.96
C ARG A 410 4.37 7.94 18.51
N ASP A 411 3.42 8.27 17.64
CA ASP A 411 2.08 8.73 18.02
C ASP A 411 1.23 7.65 18.71
N VAL A 412 1.51 6.37 18.47
CA VAL A 412 0.74 5.24 18.99
C VAL A 412 1.51 4.48 20.08
N VAL A 413 2.84 4.47 20.00
CA VAL A 413 3.75 3.72 20.86
C VAL A 413 4.77 4.70 21.45
N ALA A 414 4.46 5.23 22.63
CA ALA A 414 5.33 6.20 23.29
C ALA A 414 6.69 5.59 23.68
N ASN A 415 6.67 4.39 24.27
CA ASN A 415 7.86 3.66 24.68
C ASN A 415 8.17 2.54 23.67
N ASP A 416 9.36 2.58 23.06
CA ASP A 416 9.84 1.58 22.09
C ASP A 416 10.96 0.73 22.70
N PRO A 417 10.63 -0.26 23.54
CA PRO A 417 11.63 -1.04 24.30
C PRO A 417 12.51 -1.93 23.41
N TRP A 418 12.09 -2.21 22.17
CA TRP A 418 12.81 -3.07 21.24
C TRP A 418 13.49 -2.28 20.11
N GLY A 419 13.37 -0.96 20.10
CA GLY A 419 14.01 -0.06 19.15
C GLY A 419 13.57 -0.27 17.71
N TYR A 420 12.27 -0.43 17.45
CA TYR A 420 11.69 -0.47 16.10
C TYR A 420 12.08 0.77 15.28
N ARG A 421 11.91 1.96 15.87
CA ARG A 421 12.20 3.23 15.19
C ARG A 421 13.69 3.34 14.89
N GLU A 422 14.53 2.97 15.86
CA GLU A 422 15.98 2.94 15.67
C GLU A 422 16.38 1.98 14.53
N ALA A 423 15.85 0.76 14.51
CA ALA A 423 16.17 -0.25 13.50
C ALA A 423 15.81 0.25 12.08
N LEU A 424 14.64 0.88 11.93
CA LEU A 424 14.21 1.51 10.67
C LEU A 424 15.14 2.66 10.26
N ILE A 425 15.44 3.58 11.19
CA ILE A 425 16.31 4.73 10.94
C ILE A 425 17.71 4.27 10.47
N ARG A 426 18.30 3.31 11.19
CA ARG A 426 19.62 2.76 10.85
C ARG A 426 19.60 2.06 9.49
N SER A 427 18.57 1.28 9.21
CA SER A 427 18.48 0.55 7.95
C SER A 427 18.33 1.46 6.72
N PHE A 428 17.49 2.49 6.83
CA PHE A 428 17.35 3.51 5.79
C PHE A 428 18.66 4.29 5.59
N ARG A 429 19.32 4.70 6.69
CA ARG A 429 20.62 5.39 6.67
C ARG A 429 21.68 4.57 5.92
N ARG A 430 21.82 3.28 6.22
CA ARG A 430 22.82 2.40 5.59
C ARG A 430 22.62 2.28 4.09
N ARG A 431 21.37 2.33 3.63
CA ARG A 431 21.01 2.30 2.20
C ARG A 431 21.05 3.66 1.52
N GLY A 432 21.46 4.72 2.23
CA GLY A 432 21.53 6.05 1.66
C GLY A 432 20.17 6.73 1.44
N ILE A 433 19.11 6.25 2.12
CA ILE A 433 17.81 6.90 2.10
C ILE A 433 17.80 7.96 3.19
N PHE A 434 17.84 9.22 2.78
CA PHE A 434 17.84 10.37 3.66
C PHE A 434 16.71 11.34 3.32
N PRO A 435 16.07 11.97 4.32
CA PRO A 435 15.21 13.11 4.07
C PRO A 435 16.04 14.38 3.81
N ASP A 436 15.81 15.05 2.67
CA ASP A 436 16.56 16.25 2.24
C ASP A 436 16.39 17.47 3.19
N HIS A 437 15.47 17.44 4.16
CA HIS A 437 15.08 18.58 5.00
C HIS A 437 15.19 18.31 6.50
N VAL A 438 15.96 17.31 6.91
CA VAL A 438 16.19 17.01 8.34
C VAL A 438 17.70 16.98 8.60
N PRO A 439 18.20 17.74 9.60
CA PRO A 439 19.64 17.82 9.87
C PRO A 439 20.20 16.56 10.53
N PHE A 440 19.37 15.76 11.21
CA PHE A 440 19.79 14.61 11.99
C PHE A 440 18.90 13.38 11.72
N MET A 441 19.50 12.19 11.73
CA MET A 441 18.79 10.91 11.64
C MET A 441 18.46 10.39 13.04
N SER A 442 17.74 11.19 13.82
CA SER A 442 17.23 10.86 15.15
C SER A 442 15.70 10.84 15.15
N GLU A 443 15.10 10.14 16.12
CA GLU A 443 13.64 10.00 16.20
C GLU A 443 12.91 11.36 16.26
N ASP A 444 13.40 12.27 17.08
CA ASP A 444 12.82 13.61 17.31
C ASP A 444 12.93 14.50 16.06
N ALA A 445 14.06 14.43 15.35
CA ALA A 445 14.29 15.21 14.14
C ALA A 445 13.48 14.68 12.94
N LEU A 446 13.30 13.36 12.86
CA LEU A 446 12.54 12.71 11.79
C LEU A 446 11.04 12.88 11.96
N ALA A 447 10.54 12.83 13.20
CA ALA A 447 9.13 13.03 13.49
C ALA A 447 8.63 14.36 12.91
N TRP A 448 7.44 14.35 12.30
CA TRP A 448 6.81 15.58 11.82
C TRP A 448 6.57 16.54 12.98
N SER A 449 6.90 17.81 12.78
CA SER A 449 6.69 18.85 13.78
C SER A 449 5.28 19.44 13.66
N PRO A 450 4.68 19.91 14.76
CA PRO A 450 3.44 20.68 14.68
C PRO A 450 3.65 21.99 13.94
N PRO A 451 2.56 22.60 13.43
CA PRO A 451 2.64 23.92 12.79
C PRO A 451 3.20 24.99 13.74
N GLU A 452 3.97 25.94 13.20
CA GLU A 452 4.57 27.05 13.98
C GLU A 452 3.53 27.89 14.74
N THR A 453 2.32 28.00 14.18
CA THR A 453 1.18 28.65 14.82
C THR A 453 0.13 27.59 15.16
N THR A 454 -0.45 27.67 16.35
CA THR A 454 -1.58 26.82 16.72
C THR A 454 -2.77 27.10 15.79
N LEU A 455 -3.17 26.09 15.01
CA LEU A 455 -4.32 26.14 14.12
C LEU A 455 -5.39 25.17 14.64
N ARG A 456 -6.66 25.58 14.54
CA ARG A 456 -7.79 24.77 15.01
C ARG A 456 -9.00 24.95 14.11
N ILE A 457 -9.71 23.85 13.86
CA ILE A 457 -10.96 23.81 13.12
C ILE A 457 -12.03 23.20 14.04
N PRO A 458 -12.73 24.01 14.87
CA PRO A 458 -13.68 23.50 15.88
C PRO A 458 -14.79 22.61 15.30
N GLU A 459 -15.23 22.90 14.07
CA GLU A 459 -16.25 22.10 13.35
C GLU A 459 -15.82 20.66 13.00
N LEU A 460 -14.51 20.38 13.11
CA LEU A 460 -13.89 19.08 12.91
C LEU A 460 -13.44 18.42 14.21
N ALA A 461 -13.74 19.01 15.38
CA ALA A 461 -13.55 18.35 16.66
C ALA A 461 -14.44 17.11 16.78
N PHE A 462 -13.96 16.08 17.46
CA PHE A 462 -14.63 14.78 17.60
C PHE A 462 -16.06 14.91 18.17
N GLU A 463 -16.28 15.86 19.10
CA GLU A 463 -17.60 16.18 19.67
C GLU A 463 -18.64 16.67 18.64
N ARG A 464 -18.20 17.16 17.47
CA ARG A 464 -19.06 17.67 16.39
C ARG A 464 -19.26 16.65 15.27
N LEU A 465 -18.50 15.56 15.26
CA LEU A 465 -18.56 14.55 14.21
C LEU A 465 -19.78 13.65 14.41
N LYS A 466 -20.43 13.28 13.31
CA LYS A 466 -21.57 12.36 13.32
C LYS A 466 -21.17 11.03 12.72
N PHE A 467 -21.42 9.96 13.46
CA PHE A 467 -21.05 8.60 13.08
C PHE A 467 -22.26 7.68 12.98
N ARG A 468 -22.09 6.54 12.30
CA ARG A 468 -23.08 5.45 12.27
C ARG A 468 -22.52 4.22 12.97
N GLY A 469 -22.88 4.04 14.24
CA GLY A 469 -22.49 2.89 15.07
C GLY A 469 -21.01 2.90 15.49
N ASP A 470 -20.10 2.92 14.51
CA ASP A 470 -18.64 2.96 14.73
C ASP A 470 -18.09 4.37 14.40
N PRO A 471 -17.26 4.99 15.26
CA PRO A 471 -16.58 6.27 14.98
C PRO A 471 -15.75 6.30 13.69
N ALA A 472 -15.30 5.15 13.21
CA ALA A 472 -14.61 5.04 11.92
C ALA A 472 -15.56 5.23 10.71
N ARG A 473 -16.88 5.20 10.94
CA ARG A 473 -17.91 5.25 9.90
C ARG A 473 -18.68 6.57 9.96
N PRO A 474 -18.52 7.46 8.97
CA PRO A 474 -19.29 8.70 8.93
C PRO A 474 -20.79 8.42 8.79
N ALA A 475 -21.63 9.24 9.43
CA ALA A 475 -23.08 9.03 9.47
C ALA A 475 -23.70 8.96 8.05
N SER A 476 -23.21 9.78 7.12
CA SER A 476 -23.68 9.85 5.74
C SER A 476 -22.68 10.57 4.81
N PRO A 477 -22.84 10.48 3.48
CA PRO A 477 -22.11 11.34 2.55
C PRO A 477 -22.32 12.85 2.81
N VAL A 478 -23.47 13.24 3.37
CA VAL A 478 -23.77 14.64 3.72
C VAL A 478 -22.89 15.13 4.86
N GLU A 479 -22.61 14.26 5.84
CA GLU A 479 -21.71 14.58 6.96
C GLU A 479 -20.26 14.75 6.47
N LEU A 480 -19.77 13.86 5.60
CA LEU A 480 -18.44 14.05 4.99
C LEU A 480 -18.35 15.35 4.19
N ALA A 481 -19.41 15.70 3.45
CA ALA A 481 -19.47 16.96 2.73
C ALA A 481 -19.51 18.18 3.68
N ARG A 482 -20.12 18.06 4.87
CA ARG A 482 -20.09 19.09 5.92
C ARG A 482 -18.66 19.28 6.43
N GLN A 483 -17.98 18.20 6.77
CA GLN A 483 -16.59 18.23 7.22
C GLN A 483 -15.68 18.85 6.14
N ALA A 484 -15.84 18.46 4.87
CA ALA A 484 -15.06 19.01 3.76
C ALA A 484 -15.33 20.51 3.54
N ARG A 485 -16.57 20.97 3.72
CA ARG A 485 -16.90 22.40 3.71
C ARG A 485 -16.27 23.14 4.89
N ALA A 486 -16.26 22.56 6.09
CA ALA A 486 -15.61 23.18 7.25
C ALA A 486 -14.11 23.40 6.99
N LEU A 487 -13.42 22.39 6.46
CA LEU A 487 -12.02 22.55 6.04
C LEU A 487 -11.88 23.58 4.90
N GLY A 488 -12.69 23.50 3.85
CA GLY A 488 -12.64 24.46 2.74
C GLY A 488 -12.89 25.91 3.17
N SER A 489 -13.83 26.13 4.09
CA SER A 489 -14.07 27.44 4.71
C SER A 489 -12.85 27.92 5.49
N PHE A 490 -12.21 27.03 6.27
CA PHE A 490 -10.95 27.35 6.95
C PHE A 490 -9.83 27.73 5.95
N LEU A 491 -9.72 27.03 4.82
CA LEU A 491 -8.77 27.34 3.73
C LEU A 491 -9.08 28.66 3.00
N SER A 492 -10.30 29.18 3.12
CA SER A 492 -10.69 30.42 2.45
C SER A 492 -10.06 31.66 3.11
N GLU A 493 -9.64 31.53 4.37
CA GLU A 493 -8.88 32.54 5.07
C GLU A 493 -7.41 32.49 4.66
N ARG A 494 -6.89 33.64 4.23
CA ARG A 494 -5.52 33.78 3.73
C ARG A 494 -4.46 33.23 4.70
N LYS A 495 -4.53 33.64 5.97
CA LYS A 495 -3.57 33.23 7.03
C LYS A 495 -3.48 31.71 7.13
N ASN A 496 -4.61 31.03 7.02
CA ASN A 496 -4.69 29.58 7.16
C ASN A 496 -4.14 28.87 5.92
N ALA A 497 -4.51 29.33 4.72
CA ALA A 497 -3.96 28.78 3.48
C ALA A 497 -2.44 28.97 3.35
N GLU A 498 -1.91 30.12 3.78
CA GLU A 498 -0.46 30.36 3.85
C GLU A 498 0.23 29.44 4.85
N ALA A 499 -0.36 29.23 6.04
CA ALA A 499 0.17 28.32 7.04
C ALA A 499 0.19 26.86 6.55
N LEU A 500 -0.77 26.49 5.69
CA LEU A 500 -0.83 25.19 5.01
C LEU A 500 -0.01 25.11 3.72
N ARG A 501 0.75 26.17 3.41
CA ARG A 501 1.66 26.29 2.24
C ARG A 501 0.96 26.12 0.89
N LEU A 502 -0.30 26.53 0.81
CA LEU A 502 -1.10 26.56 -0.42
C LEU A 502 -0.98 27.92 -1.12
N ILE A 503 -1.18 27.96 -2.44
CA ILE A 503 -1.25 29.22 -3.19
C ILE A 503 -2.65 29.81 -2.99
N VAL A 504 -2.69 31.02 -2.42
CA VAL A 504 -3.92 31.78 -2.21
C VAL A 504 -4.31 32.51 -3.50
N ARG A 505 -5.59 32.45 -3.86
CA ARG A 505 -6.11 33.18 -5.02
C ARG A 505 -5.94 34.70 -4.85
N GLY A 506 -5.57 35.38 -5.93
CA GLY A 506 -5.39 36.84 -5.95
C GLY A 506 -4.00 37.30 -5.47
N MET A 507 -3.15 36.37 -5.04
CA MET A 507 -1.74 36.64 -4.74
C MET A 507 -0.86 36.50 -5.98
N PRO A 508 0.29 37.22 -6.02
CA PRO A 508 1.31 36.95 -7.02
C PRO A 508 1.70 35.47 -7.02
N LEU A 509 1.71 34.87 -8.21
CA LEU A 509 2.11 33.49 -8.37
C LEU A 509 3.61 33.34 -8.09
N PRO A 510 4.05 32.21 -7.51
CA PRO A 510 5.47 31.93 -7.37
C PRO A 510 6.19 31.95 -8.73
N LYS A 511 7.47 32.32 -8.72
CA LYS A 511 8.30 32.37 -9.93
C LYS A 511 8.22 31.04 -10.68
N GLY A 512 7.95 31.09 -11.98
CA GLY A 512 7.86 29.93 -12.87
C GLY A 512 6.53 29.16 -12.81
N ILE A 513 5.52 29.69 -12.12
CA ILE A 513 4.12 29.23 -12.18
C ILE A 513 3.30 30.25 -12.95
N THR A 514 2.49 29.79 -13.93
CA THR A 514 1.64 30.66 -14.77
C THR A 514 0.17 30.62 -14.40
N TYR A 515 -0.26 29.55 -13.75
CA TYR A 515 -1.63 29.36 -13.32
C TYR A 515 -1.65 28.45 -12.10
N ALA A 516 -2.51 28.74 -11.13
CA ALA A 516 -2.78 27.87 -9.98
C ALA A 516 -4.29 27.67 -9.84
N ALA A 517 -4.74 26.42 -9.80
CA ALA A 517 -6.12 26.09 -9.52
C ALA A 517 -6.44 26.33 -8.03
N PRO A 518 -7.73 26.47 -7.65
CA PRO A 518 -8.12 26.46 -6.25
C PRO A 518 -7.67 25.17 -5.55
N PRO A 519 -7.36 25.21 -4.24
CA PRO A 519 -7.14 24.00 -3.46
C PRO A 519 -8.38 23.10 -3.48
N ILE A 520 -8.16 21.79 -3.57
CA ILE A 520 -9.22 20.78 -3.61
C ILE A 520 -9.14 19.94 -2.34
N VAL A 521 -10.21 19.94 -1.54
CA VAL A 521 -10.36 18.99 -0.44
C VAL A 521 -10.70 17.63 -1.04
N GLN A 522 -9.72 16.72 -1.02
CA GLN A 522 -9.82 15.39 -1.62
C GLN A 522 -10.53 14.41 -0.69
N SER A 523 -10.25 14.50 0.61
CA SER A 523 -10.77 13.57 1.60
C SER A 523 -10.65 14.10 3.03
N ILE A 524 -11.50 13.57 3.92
CA ILE A 524 -11.42 13.75 5.38
C ILE A 524 -11.87 12.43 6.00
N ARG A 525 -10.95 11.75 6.68
CA ARG A 525 -11.13 10.36 7.15
C ARG A 525 -10.82 10.26 8.63
N CYS A 526 -11.68 9.59 9.39
CA CYS A 526 -11.35 9.23 10.77
C CYS A 526 -10.32 8.12 10.79
N ALA A 527 -9.23 8.29 11.52
CA ALA A 527 -8.28 7.25 11.87
C ALA A 527 -8.51 6.85 13.33
N ARG A 528 -8.67 5.55 13.59
CA ARG A 528 -8.75 4.98 14.94
C ARG A 528 -7.55 4.06 15.14
N ARG A 529 -6.65 4.41 16.04
CA ARG A 529 -5.43 3.63 16.29
C ARG A 529 -5.41 3.13 17.71
N VAL A 530 -5.09 1.86 17.88
CA VAL A 530 -4.96 1.22 19.19
C VAL A 530 -3.48 0.99 19.44
N GLY A 531 -2.99 1.50 20.57
CA GLY A 531 -1.63 1.27 21.06
C GLY A 531 -1.51 -0.05 21.83
N PRO A 532 -0.28 -0.53 22.07
CA PRO A 532 -0.03 -1.77 22.81
C PRO A 532 -0.59 -1.73 24.24
N GLU A 533 -0.63 -0.54 24.85
CA GLU A 533 -1.20 -0.30 26.19
C GLU A 533 -2.74 -0.17 26.18
N GLY A 534 -3.41 -0.48 25.07
CA GLY A 534 -4.87 -0.41 24.93
C GLY A 534 -5.45 1.00 24.72
N GLY A 535 -4.62 2.05 24.76
CA GLY A 535 -5.02 3.42 24.46
C GLY A 535 -5.54 3.57 23.02
N VAL A 536 -6.62 4.32 22.86
CA VAL A 536 -7.25 4.58 21.55
C VAL A 536 -7.07 6.04 21.16
N LEU A 537 -6.46 6.27 20.00
CA LEU A 537 -6.23 7.58 19.42
C LEU A 537 -7.19 7.79 18.24
N PHE A 538 -7.92 8.92 18.27
CA PHE A 538 -8.83 9.35 17.23
C PHE A 538 -8.31 10.63 16.58
N ASP A 539 -7.96 10.55 15.31
CA ASP A 539 -7.58 11.69 14.49
C ASP A 539 -8.48 11.77 13.25
N LEU A 540 -8.56 12.95 12.64
CA LEU A 540 -8.98 13.11 11.26
C LEU A 540 -7.75 13.31 10.37
N ILE A 541 -7.71 12.57 9.27
CA ILE A 541 -6.70 12.70 8.22
C ILE A 541 -7.38 13.37 7.03
N ALA A 542 -7.03 14.63 6.78
CA ALA A 542 -7.51 15.38 5.64
C ALA A 542 -6.44 15.50 4.56
N GLU A 543 -6.85 15.38 3.32
CA GLU A 543 -5.98 15.53 2.15
C GLU A 543 -6.46 16.71 1.31
N VAL A 544 -5.57 17.66 1.08
CA VAL A 544 -5.80 18.83 0.23
C VAL A 544 -4.74 18.84 -0.86
N THR A 545 -5.15 18.78 -2.12
CA THR A 545 -4.23 18.92 -3.26
C THR A 545 -4.46 20.23 -3.98
N GLN A 546 -3.44 20.72 -4.67
CA GLN A 546 -3.53 21.89 -5.52
C GLN A 546 -2.65 21.68 -6.75
N THR A 547 -3.21 21.91 -7.93
CA THR A 547 -2.52 21.75 -9.21
C THR A 547 -2.26 23.12 -9.82
N CYS A 548 -1.08 23.28 -10.41
CA CYS A 548 -0.68 24.50 -11.11
C CYS A 548 0.00 24.17 -12.45
N THR A 549 0.10 25.15 -13.33
CA THR A 549 0.92 25.05 -14.54
C THR A 549 2.29 25.66 -14.25
N ALA A 550 3.32 24.83 -14.28
CA ALA A 550 4.71 25.23 -14.13
C ALA A 550 5.40 25.37 -15.48
N ILE A 551 6.39 26.25 -15.58
CA ILE A 551 7.25 26.40 -16.77
C ILE A 551 8.54 25.62 -16.55
N GLY A 552 8.83 24.68 -17.46
CA GLY A 552 10.12 24.00 -17.55
C GLY A 552 10.82 24.28 -18.88
N ARG A 553 12.06 23.81 -19.03
CA ARG A 553 12.85 23.93 -20.28
C ARG A 553 12.14 23.29 -21.49
N GLN A 554 11.33 22.26 -21.25
CA GLN A 554 10.54 21.55 -22.26
C GLN A 554 9.20 22.24 -22.61
N GLY A 555 8.88 23.36 -21.95
CA GLY A 555 7.57 24.00 -22.00
C GLY A 555 6.74 23.80 -20.73
N PRO A 556 5.47 24.25 -20.74
CA PRO A 556 4.61 24.19 -19.57
C PRO A 556 4.14 22.76 -19.25
N PHE A 557 4.01 22.44 -17.97
CA PHE A 557 3.56 21.14 -17.49
C PHE A 557 2.71 21.24 -16.21
N GLU A 558 1.89 20.22 -15.95
CA GLU A 558 1.14 20.08 -14.70
C GLU A 558 2.08 19.80 -13.53
N PHE A 559 1.94 20.62 -12.49
CA PHE A 559 2.74 20.52 -11.27
C PHE A 559 1.83 20.46 -10.05
N PHE A 560 2.13 19.54 -9.15
CA PHE A 560 1.27 19.19 -8.03
C PHE A 560 1.89 19.61 -6.69
N GLY A 561 1.02 20.01 -5.78
CA GLY A 561 1.34 20.32 -4.39
C GLY A 561 0.13 20.13 -3.51
N GLY A 562 0.24 20.55 -2.26
CA GLY A 562 -0.83 20.40 -1.28
C GLY A 562 -0.33 20.07 0.10
N CYS A 563 -1.24 19.67 0.97
CA CYS A 563 -0.92 19.17 2.30
C CYS A 563 -1.80 17.98 2.73
N THR A 564 -1.20 17.12 3.53
CA THR A 564 -1.90 16.19 4.43
C THR A 564 -1.97 16.85 5.80
N ILE A 565 -3.16 16.85 6.39
CA ILE A 565 -3.44 17.51 7.65
C ILE A 565 -3.90 16.44 8.63
N VAL A 566 -3.17 16.28 9.73
CA VAL A 566 -3.57 15.43 10.85
C VAL A 566 -4.22 16.32 11.89
N ILE A 567 -5.50 16.10 12.15
CA ILE A 567 -6.33 16.91 13.04
C ILE A 567 -6.69 16.05 14.25
N GLY A 568 -6.31 16.52 15.43
CA GLY A 568 -6.57 15.83 16.69
C GLY A 568 -8.03 15.93 17.15
N PRO A 569 -8.37 15.26 18.26
CA PRO A 569 -9.75 15.08 18.71
C PRO A 569 -10.46 16.38 19.09
N SER A 570 -9.73 17.45 19.42
CA SER A 570 -10.32 18.75 19.74
C SER A 570 -10.42 19.68 18.51
N GLY A 571 -10.06 19.19 17.32
CA GLY A 571 -10.02 19.95 16.07
C GLY A 571 -8.70 20.71 15.84
N GLU A 572 -7.71 20.54 16.71
CA GLU A 572 -6.38 21.11 16.59
C GLU A 572 -5.59 20.44 15.47
N ILE A 573 -4.85 21.21 14.69
CA ILE A 573 -3.98 20.64 13.65
C ILE A 573 -2.67 20.21 14.31
N ARG A 574 -2.48 18.89 14.41
CA ARG A 574 -1.27 18.26 14.98
C ARG A 574 -0.11 18.28 14.00
N TYR A 575 -0.36 17.99 12.72
CA TYR A 575 0.66 18.00 11.67
C TYR A 575 0.15 18.57 10.36
N VAL A 576 1.03 19.26 9.64
CA VAL A 576 0.83 19.71 8.26
C VAL A 576 2.00 19.23 7.42
N ILE A 577 1.77 18.19 6.64
CA ILE A 577 2.79 17.55 5.80
C ILE A 577 2.54 17.99 4.37
N TYR A 578 3.42 18.82 3.81
CA TYR A 578 3.11 19.57 2.60
C TYR A 578 4.17 19.43 1.49
N LYS A 579 3.73 19.73 0.27
CA LYS A 579 4.57 19.92 -0.90
C LYS A 579 4.30 21.28 -1.52
N ARG A 580 5.27 22.19 -1.38
CA ARG A 580 5.13 23.60 -1.81
C ARG A 580 5.13 23.71 -3.33
N LEU A 581 4.15 24.42 -3.87
CA LEU A 581 4.06 24.71 -5.31
C LEU A 581 5.12 25.69 -5.82
N GLY A 582 5.69 26.52 -4.94
CA GLY A 582 6.77 27.45 -5.28
C GLY A 582 8.19 26.86 -5.24
N SER A 583 8.35 25.55 -5.04
CA SER A 583 9.68 24.94 -4.93
C SER A 583 10.35 24.78 -6.30
N GLU A 584 11.43 25.53 -6.52
CA GLU A 584 12.22 25.49 -7.74
C GLU A 584 12.90 24.12 -7.93
N ASN A 585 13.51 23.57 -6.88
CA ASN A 585 14.16 22.25 -6.93
C ASN A 585 13.16 21.15 -7.35
N ARG A 586 11.97 21.10 -6.74
CA ARG A 586 10.92 20.13 -7.13
C ARG A 586 10.52 20.28 -8.59
N ARG A 587 10.33 21.52 -9.05
CA ARG A 587 9.97 21.81 -10.45
C ARG A 587 11.05 21.34 -11.41
N GLU A 588 12.32 21.60 -11.10
CA GLU A 588 13.46 21.18 -11.93
C GLU A 588 13.62 19.66 -11.96
N ARG A 589 13.49 19.01 -10.80
CA ARG A 589 13.53 17.55 -10.68
C ARG A 589 12.42 16.88 -11.47
N GLN A 590 11.18 17.33 -11.34
CA GLN A 590 10.07 16.81 -12.13
C GLN A 590 10.30 17.05 -13.62
N ALA A 591 10.74 18.25 -14.01
CA ALA A 591 11.06 18.55 -15.40
C ALA A 591 12.17 17.64 -15.97
N ALA A 592 13.17 17.27 -15.16
CA ALA A 592 14.21 16.32 -15.53
C ALA A 592 13.65 14.90 -15.66
N ALA A 593 12.87 14.43 -14.68
CA ALA A 593 12.26 13.10 -14.69
C ALA A 593 11.34 12.89 -15.90
N MET A 594 10.53 13.89 -16.24
CA MET A 594 9.67 13.91 -17.43
C MET A 594 10.43 13.79 -18.76
N ARG A 595 11.68 14.26 -18.82
CA ARG A 595 12.53 14.11 -20.02
C ARG A 595 13.34 12.81 -20.02
N GLY A 596 13.55 12.21 -18.85
CA GLY A 596 14.31 10.98 -18.68
C GLY A 596 13.41 9.80 -18.34
N PRO A 597 13.58 9.20 -17.13
CA PRO A 597 13.02 7.89 -16.79
C PRO A 597 11.48 7.85 -16.81
N LEU A 598 10.81 8.99 -16.64
CA LEU A 598 9.34 9.05 -16.58
C LEU A 598 8.69 9.54 -17.88
N SER A 599 9.45 9.75 -18.96
CA SER A 599 8.92 10.30 -20.22
C SER A 599 7.69 9.57 -20.75
N ARG A 600 7.63 8.24 -20.60
CA ARG A 600 6.49 7.40 -21.01
C ARG A 600 5.18 7.71 -20.31
N PHE A 601 5.21 8.34 -19.12
CA PHE A 601 4.02 8.67 -18.35
C PHE A 601 3.42 10.03 -18.67
N TRP A 602 4.07 10.83 -19.51
CA TRP A 602 3.64 12.19 -19.82
C TRP A 602 3.23 12.32 -21.29
N VAL A 603 2.28 13.22 -21.55
CA VAL A 603 1.79 13.52 -22.91
C VAL A 603 1.44 15.00 -23.02
N LYS A 604 1.72 15.60 -24.17
CA LYS A 604 1.38 17.01 -24.42
C LYS A 604 -0.08 17.12 -24.87
N LYS A 605 -0.92 17.81 -24.09
CA LYS A 605 -2.31 18.16 -24.45
C LYS A 605 -2.47 19.67 -24.45
N ARG A 606 -2.95 20.24 -25.55
CA ARG A 606 -3.16 21.71 -25.72
C ARG A 606 -1.93 22.55 -25.32
N GLY A 607 -0.74 22.07 -25.67
CA GLY A 607 0.52 22.77 -25.38
C GLY A 607 1.12 22.52 -23.99
N VAL A 608 0.40 21.88 -23.06
CA VAL A 608 0.84 21.58 -21.70
C VAL A 608 1.10 20.08 -21.55
N TYR A 609 2.19 19.69 -20.89
CA TYR A 609 2.40 18.30 -20.53
C TYR A 609 1.55 17.90 -19.33
N VAL A 610 0.78 16.83 -19.49
CA VAL A 610 -0.10 16.25 -18.48
C VAL A 610 0.21 14.76 -18.31
N THR A 611 -0.21 14.18 -17.19
CA THR A 611 -0.03 12.75 -16.94
C THR A 611 -0.91 11.92 -17.88
N ARG A 612 -0.40 10.77 -18.31
CA ARG A 612 -1.18 9.78 -19.07
C ARG A 612 -2.12 9.03 -18.12
N PRO A 613 -3.34 8.67 -18.58
CA PRO A 613 -4.20 7.76 -17.82
C PRO A 613 -3.56 6.37 -17.72
N ALA A 614 -4.08 5.52 -16.83
CA ALA A 614 -3.62 4.16 -16.58
C ALA A 614 -2.11 4.05 -16.27
N THR A 615 -1.61 4.91 -15.37
CA THR A 615 -0.18 4.98 -14.99
C THR A 615 0.40 3.63 -14.56
N PHE A 616 -0.31 2.85 -13.72
CA PHE A 616 0.14 1.51 -13.30
C PHE A 616 0.28 0.52 -14.46
N LYS A 617 -0.65 0.55 -15.43
CA LYS A 617 -0.49 -0.26 -16.65
C LYS A 617 0.76 0.12 -17.45
N ILE A 618 1.11 1.41 -17.50
CA ILE A 618 2.35 1.89 -18.15
C ILE A 618 3.59 1.50 -17.34
N LEU A 619 3.46 1.44 -16.01
CA LEU A 619 4.52 1.07 -15.06
C LEU A 619 4.98 -0.37 -15.32
N HIS A 620 4.03 -1.31 -15.35
CA HIS A 620 4.29 -2.73 -15.59
C HIS A 620 4.37 -3.10 -17.09
N ALA A 621 4.14 -2.15 -18.01
CA ALA A 621 4.40 -2.38 -19.43
C ALA A 621 5.91 -2.41 -19.66
N ARG A 622 6.39 -3.44 -20.37
CA ARG A 622 7.80 -3.56 -20.77
C ARG A 622 8.28 -2.26 -21.41
N ALA A 623 9.38 -1.71 -20.90
CA ALA A 623 10.10 -0.66 -21.61
C ALA A 623 10.52 -1.25 -22.98
N LYS A 624 10.04 -0.64 -24.06
CA LYS A 624 10.40 -1.05 -25.43
C LYS A 624 11.82 -0.65 -25.77
#